data_AF-A0A8B4BUH2-F1
#
_entry.id   AF-A0A8B4BUH2-F1
#
_cell.length_a   1.000
_cell.length_b   1.000
_cell.length_c   1.000
_cell.angle_alpha   90.00
_cell.angle_beta   90.00
_cell.angle_gamma   90.00
#
_symmetry.space_group_name_H-M   'P 1'
#
loop_
_entity.id
_entity.type
_entity.pdbx_description
1 polymer ?
#
loop_
_entity_poly.entity_id
_entity_poly.type
_entity_poly.pdbx_seq_one_letter_code
_entity_poly.pdbx_strand_id
1 'polypeptide(L)' 'MLAMPEIHHIKHLREKKGLSLSEIVRRTGFNWRTVKKYADGDISVRQKIKRKRGMMEEEG' A
#
# COMPACT_ATOMS: atom_id res chain seq x y z
N MET A 1 -12.58 7.42 -3.21
CA MET A 1 -11.18 7.04 -3.47
C MET A 1 -10.62 6.46 -2.18
N LEU A 2 -10.10 5.23 -2.17
CA LEU A 2 -9.52 4.62 -0.95
C LEU A 2 -8.36 5.48 -0.45
N ALA A 3 -8.25 5.65 0.87
CA ALA A 3 -7.15 6.39 1.44
C ALA A 3 -5.85 5.58 1.29
N MET A 4 -4.72 6.27 1.11
CA MET A 4 -3.37 5.67 1.13
C MET A 4 -3.14 4.62 2.24
N PRO A 5 -3.58 4.81 3.51
CA PRO A 5 -3.45 3.79 4.54
C PRO A 5 -4.21 2.49 4.23
N GLU A 6 -5.38 2.56 3.62
CA GLU A 6 -6.19 1.37 3.29
C GLU A 6 -5.53 0.54 2.19
N ILE A 7 -4.99 1.22 1.17
CA ILE A 7 -4.24 0.59 0.08
C ILE A 7 -2.97 -0.08 0.62
N HIS A 8 -2.23 0.61 1.50
CA HIS A 8 -1.07 0.06 2.17
C HIS A 8 -1.44 -1.15 3.04
N HIS A 9 -2.57 -1.11 3.73
CA HIS A 9 -3.04 -2.22 4.56
C HIS A 9 -3.35 -3.46 3.69
N ILE A 10 -4.08 -3.31 2.58
CA ILE A 10 -4.36 -4.41 1.64
C ILE A 10 -3.07 -5.03 1.12
N LYS A 11 -2.11 -4.20 0.68
CA LYS A 11 -0.81 -4.67 0.16
C LYS A 11 0.00 -5.39 1.24
N HIS A 12 0.00 -4.88 2.46
CA HIS A 12 0.68 -5.52 3.58
C HIS A 12 0.07 -6.87 3.95
N LEU A 13 -1.25 -7.02 3.88
CA LEU A 13 -1.92 -8.30 4.13
C LEU A 13 -1.58 -9.36 3.09
N ARG A 14 -1.42 -8.96 1.83
CA ARG A 14 -1.04 -9.86 0.73
C ARG A 14 0.43 -10.25 0.78
N GLU A 15 1.33 -9.27 0.86
CA GLU A 15 2.79 -9.48 0.79
C GLU A 15 3.35 -10.07 2.08
N LYS A 16 2.93 -9.55 3.25
CA LYS A 16 3.55 -9.89 4.54
C LYS A 16 2.90 -11.08 5.22
N LYS A 17 1.61 -11.33 4.98
CA LYS A 17 0.87 -12.44 5.58
C LYS A 17 0.48 -13.53 4.59
N GLY A 18 0.65 -13.31 3.28
CA GLY A 18 0.27 -14.29 2.26
C GLY A 18 -1.24 -14.58 2.22
N LEU A 19 -2.07 -13.65 2.70
CA LEU A 19 -3.50 -13.90 2.85
C LEU A 19 -4.22 -13.93 1.49
N SER A 20 -5.24 -14.78 1.39
CA SER A 20 -6.15 -14.83 0.25
C SER A 20 -7.01 -13.56 0.18
N LEU A 21 -7.43 -13.18 -1.04
CA LEU A 21 -8.24 -11.97 -1.26
C LEU A 21 -9.52 -11.95 -0.42
N SER A 22 -10.18 -13.11 -0.23
CA SER A 22 -11.39 -13.23 0.60
C SER A 22 -11.13 -12.90 2.08
N GLU A 23 -9.99 -13.33 2.63
CA GLU A 23 -9.63 -13.01 4.02
C GLU A 23 -9.32 -11.52 4.17
N ILE A 24 -8.70 -10.91 3.16
CA ILE A 24 -8.46 -9.47 3.13
C ILE A 24 -9.79 -8.71 3.08
N VAL A 25 -10.75 -9.16 2.27
CA VAL A 25 -12.12 -8.61 2.22
C VAL A 25 -12.80 -8.68 3.59
N ARG A 26 -12.74 -9.83 4.28
CA ARG A 26 -13.31 -9.96 5.64
C ARG A 26 -12.64 -9.06 6.66
N ARG A 27 -11.31 -8.90 6.60
CA ARG A 27 -10.55 -8.06 7.53
C ARG A 27 -10.75 -6.57 7.30
N THR A 28 -10.80 -6.16 6.05
CA THR A 28 -10.82 -4.74 5.67
C THR A 28 -12.23 -4.22 5.44
N GLY A 29 -13.20 -5.10 5.21
CA GLY A 29 -14.59 -4.73 4.89
C GLY A 29 -14.76 -4.14 3.48
N PHE A 30 -13.69 -4.07 2.67
CA PHE A 30 -13.79 -3.55 1.30
C PHE A 30 -14.36 -4.57 0.34
N ASN A 31 -14.96 -4.05 -0.73
CA ASN A 31 -15.46 -4.87 -1.82
C ASN A 31 -14.32 -5.68 -2.47
N TRP A 32 -14.60 -6.91 -2.88
CA TRP A 32 -13.59 -7.81 -3.47
C TRP A 32 -12.93 -7.21 -4.72
N ARG A 33 -13.70 -6.55 -5.60
CA ARG A 33 -13.13 -5.84 -6.77
C ARG A 33 -12.06 -4.83 -6.37
N THR A 34 -12.29 -4.08 -5.30
CA THR A 34 -11.36 -3.10 -4.74
C THR A 34 -10.11 -3.82 -4.22
N VAL A 35 -10.29 -4.82 -3.34
CA VAL A 35 -9.18 -5.60 -2.79
C VAL A 35 -8.33 -6.24 -3.88
N LYS A 36 -8.95 -6.88 -4.89
CA LYS A 36 -8.24 -7.49 -6.02
C LYS A 36 -7.40 -6.48 -6.79
N LYS A 37 -7.98 -5.31 -7.10
CA LYS A 37 -7.28 -4.22 -7.80
C LYS A 37 -6.02 -3.75 -7.05
N TYR A 38 -6.07 -3.64 -5.73
CA TYR A 38 -4.94 -3.16 -4.94
C TYR A 38 -3.97 -4.27 -4.50
N ALA A 39 -4.44 -5.51 -4.35
CA ALA A 39 -3.62 -6.64 -3.92
C ALA A 39 -2.79 -7.26 -5.05
N ASP A 40 -3.29 -7.26 -6.30
CA ASP A 40 -2.59 -7.82 -7.46
C ASP A 40 -1.40 -6.95 -7.93
N GLY A 41 -1.27 -5.74 -7.39
CA GLY A 41 -0.16 -4.84 -7.71
C GLY A 41 -0.40 -3.91 -8.89
N ASP A 42 -1.62 -3.85 -9.41
CA ASP A 42 -2.03 -2.95 -10.50
C ASP A 42 -1.82 -1.46 -10.14
N ILE A 43 -1.74 -1.16 -8.85
CA ILE A 43 -1.31 0.14 -8.37
C ILE A 43 0.12 0.01 -7.88
N SER A 44 1.04 0.44 -8.74
CA SER A 44 2.38 0.87 -8.35
C SER A 44 2.23 2.04 -7.38
N VAL A 45 1.88 1.75 -6.12
CA VAL A 45 2.15 2.60 -4.98
C VAL A 45 3.66 2.54 -4.84
N ARG A 46 4.33 3.23 -5.77
CA ARG A 46 5.73 3.50 -5.73
C ARG A 46 5.88 4.30 -4.46
N GLN A 47 6.23 3.56 -3.43
CA GLN A 47 6.66 4.00 -2.14
C GLN A 47 7.57 5.19 -2.42
N LYS A 48 7.03 6.42 -2.37
CA LYS A 48 7.81 7.62 -2.14
C LYS A 48 8.25 7.47 -0.69
N ILE A 49 9.10 6.47 -0.43
CA ILE A 49 10.14 6.56 0.57
C ILE A 49 10.78 7.88 0.17
N LYS A 50 10.41 8.93 0.91
CA LYS A 50 11.14 10.18 0.86
C LYS A 50 12.55 9.73 1.20
N ARG A 51 13.38 9.49 0.18
CA ARG A 51 14.83 9.52 0.36
C ARG A 51 15.00 10.92 0.94
N LYS A 52 15.24 10.99 2.25
CA LYS A 52 15.70 12.17 2.94
C LYS A 52 17.03 12.45 2.24
N ARG A 53 16.97 13.19 1.14
CA ARG A 53 18.14 13.73 0.48
C ARG A 53 18.75 14.59 1.59
N GLY A 54 19.92 14.17 2.05
CA GLY A 54 20.64 14.81 3.14
C GLY A 54 20.61 16.32 2.92
N MET A 55 20.41 17.02 4.03
CA MET A 55 20.43 18.47 4.10
C MET A 55 21.65 19.00 3.34
N MET A 56 21.40 19.85 2.35
CA MET A 56 22.44 20.67 1.75
C MET A 56 22.26 22.03 2.44
N GLU A 57 23.01 22.24 3.51
CA GLU A 57 23.27 23.59 4.00
C GLU A 57 24.49 24.05 3.21
N GLU A 58 24.20 24.86 2.19
CA GLU A 58 25.21 25.58 1.43
C GLU A 58 25.64 26.82 2.24
N GLU A 59 26.93 27.13 2.11
CA GLU A 59 27.58 28.43 2.30
C GLU A 59 28.12 28.81 3.70
N GLY A 60 29.46 28.76 3.76
CA GLY A 60 30.35 29.51 4.64
C GLY A 60 31.72 29.58 3.97
#